data_AF-A0A3A9Z9Z0-F1
#
_entry.id   AF-A0A3A9Z9Z0-F1
#
_cell.length_a   1.000
_cell.length_b   1.000
_cell.length_c   1.000
_cell.angle_alpha   90.00
_cell.angle_beta   90.00
_cell.angle_gamma   90.00
#
_symmetry.space_group_name_H-M   'P 1'
#
loop_
_entity.id
_entity.type
_entity.pdbx_description
1 polymer ?
#
loop_
_entity_poly.entity_id
_entity_poly.type
_entity_poly.pdbx_seq_one_letter_code
_entity_poly.pdbx_strand_id
1 'polypeptide(L)'
;MDFAAGPPSRWVVTLRSGATVELAADGFTEHDGHALFSVLANATSEEQEQVQVLGWSVAAPAVLVLVAKVPMVEVAKIEGGEPWSSTRADAEPQGT
;
A
#
# COMPACT_ATOMS: atom_id res chain seq x y z
N MET A 1 13.87 -7.23 -7.12
CA MET A 1 13.08 -6.08 -6.67
C MET A 1 13.12 -6.02 -5.15
N ASP A 2 13.37 -4.82 -4.62
CA ASP A 2 13.40 -4.52 -3.18
C ASP A 2 12.75 -3.16 -2.89
N PHE A 3 12.31 -2.95 -1.65
CA PHE A 3 11.65 -1.70 -1.25
C PHE A 3 12.67 -0.59 -1.03
N ALA A 4 12.56 0.48 -1.82
CA ALA A 4 13.48 1.60 -1.79
C ALA A 4 13.19 2.59 -0.63
N ALA A 5 11.96 2.62 -0.14
CA ALA A 5 11.54 3.48 0.98
C ALA A 5 11.62 2.79 2.36
N GLY A 6 12.17 1.57 2.41
CA GLY A 6 12.09 0.70 3.59
C GLY A 6 10.85 -0.21 3.56
N PRO A 7 10.56 -0.94 4.64
CA PRO A 7 9.39 -1.81 4.69
C PRO A 7 8.09 -1.00 4.52
N PRO A 8 7.15 -1.44 3.66
CA PRO A 8 5.90 -0.73 3.43
C PRO A 8 5.03 -0.69 4.69
N SER A 9 4.21 0.35 4.83
CA SER A 9 3.25 0.47 5.94
C SER A 9 2.02 -0.40 5.74
N ARG A 10 1.31 -0.68 6.83
CA ARG A 10 0.01 -1.36 6.78
C ARG A 10 -1.09 -0.36 6.47
N TRP A 11 -2.00 -0.77 5.60
CA TRP A 11 -3.22 -0.04 5.26
C TRP A 11 -4.42 -0.96 5.36
N VAL A 12 -5.53 -0.45 5.88
CA VAL A 12 -6.81 -1.14 6.01
C VAL A 12 -7.84 -0.37 5.19
N VAL A 13 -8.41 -1.04 4.19
CA VAL A 13 -9.47 -0.49 3.34
C VAL A 13 -10.77 -1.21 3.65
N THR A 14 -11.73 -0.49 4.20
CA THR A 14 -13.10 -0.97 4.39
C THR A 14 -13.95 -0.56 3.20
N LEU A 15 -14.55 -1.54 2.54
CA LEU A 15 -15.48 -1.34 1.43
C LEU A 15 -16.90 -1.10 1.97
N ARG A 16 -17.76 -0.44 1.18
CA ARG A 16 -19.17 -0.19 1.51
C ARG A 16 -19.98 -1.48 1.64
N SER A 17 -19.52 -2.57 1.04
CA SER A 17 -20.07 -3.92 1.25
C SER A 17 -19.83 -4.46 2.67
N GLY A 18 -18.97 -3.82 3.46
CA GLY A 18 -18.51 -4.28 4.77
C GLY A 18 -17.27 -5.17 4.71
N ALA A 19 -16.78 -5.53 3.52
CA ALA A 19 -15.52 -6.25 3.38
C ALA A 19 -14.33 -5.37 3.74
N THR A 20 -13.29 -5.97 4.33
CA THR A 20 -12.05 -5.28 4.69
C THR A 20 -10.86 -5.95 4.01
N VAL A 21 -9.95 -5.15 3.47
CA VAL A 21 -8.70 -5.60 2.86
C VAL A 21 -7.53 -4.94 3.55
N GLU A 22 -6.50 -5.72 3.88
CA GLU A 22 -5.22 -5.21 4.36
C GLU A 22 -4.21 -5.15 3.22
N LEU A 23 -3.50 -4.04 3.10
CA LEU A 23 -2.53 -3.77 2.04
C LEU A 23 -1.19 -3.34 2.64
N ALA A 24 -0.10 -3.75 1.99
CA ALA A 24 1.24 -3.26 2.26
C ALA A 24 1.60 -2.19 1.22
N ALA A 25 1.67 -0.92 1.63
CA ALA A 25 2.00 0.18 0.72
C ALA A 25 2.73 1.32 1.45
N ASP A 26 3.52 2.08 0.71
CA ASP A 26 4.19 3.27 1.25
C ASP A 26 3.19 4.44 1.38
N GLY A 27 2.14 4.41 0.57
CA GLY A 27 1.04 5.36 0.62
C GLY A 27 0.00 5.08 -0.45
N PHE A 28 -1.00 5.97 -0.51
CA PHE A 28 -1.96 5.98 -1.60
C PHE A 28 -2.21 7.40 -2.11
N THR A 29 -2.67 7.48 -3.36
CA THR A 29 -3.15 8.73 -3.98
C THR A 29 -4.51 8.47 -4.61
N GLU A 30 -5.36 9.50 -4.63
CA GLU A 30 -6.61 9.45 -5.37
C GLU A 30 -6.39 9.93 -6.79
N HIS A 31 -6.73 9.09 -7.77
CA HIS A 31 -6.60 9.40 -9.19
C HIS A 31 -7.72 8.75 -10.00
N ASP A 32 -8.38 9.52 -10.87
CA ASP A 32 -9.50 9.08 -11.71
C ASP A 32 -10.56 8.27 -10.95
N GLY A 33 -10.95 8.75 -9.76
CA GLY A 33 -11.97 8.10 -8.92
C GLY A 33 -11.51 6.79 -8.26
N HIS A 34 -10.21 6.52 -8.20
CA HIS A 34 -9.64 5.35 -7.53
C HIS A 34 -8.62 5.75 -6.48
N ALA A 35 -8.56 5.03 -5.36
CA ALA A 35 -7.39 5.00 -4.49
C ALA A 35 -6.34 4.06 -5.09
N LEU A 36 -5.18 4.61 -5.42
CA LEU A 36 -4.02 3.87 -5.93
C LEU A 36 -3.00 3.73 -4.80
N PHE A 37 -2.89 2.52 -4.26
CA PHE A 37 -1.86 2.16 -3.27
C PHE A 37 -0.59 1.75 -4.00
N SER A 38 0.55 2.26 -3.55
CA SER A 38 1.83 2.02 -4.23
C SER A 38 3.00 1.87 -3.27
N VAL A 39 4.03 1.19 -3.75
CA VAL A 39 5.35 1.14 -3.12
C VAL A 39 6.41 1.71 -4.06
N LEU A 40 7.43 2.33 -3.48
CA LEU A 40 8.63 2.71 -4.20
C LEU A 40 9.61 1.52 -4.14
N ALA A 41 9.94 0.95 -5.29
CA ALA A 41 10.80 -0.21 -5.38
C ALA A 41 11.98 0.02 -6.31
N ASN A 42 13.16 -0.49 -5.94
CA ASN A 42 14.25 -0.66 -6.87
C ASN A 42 13.94 -1.89 -7.73
N ALA A 43 13.94 -1.72 -9.06
CA ALA A 43 13.60 -2.79 -9.98
C ALA A 43 14.39 -2.67 -11.28
N THR A 44 14.90 -3.80 -11.77
CA THR A 44 15.50 -3.87 -13.10
C THR A 44 14.44 -3.65 -14.19
N SER A 45 14.86 -3.35 -15.43
CA SER A 45 13.91 -3.20 -16.53
C SER A 45 13.05 -4.46 -16.75
N GLU A 46 13.63 -5.65 -16.61
CA GLU A 46 12.91 -6.93 -16.72
C GLU A 46 11.87 -7.11 -15.61
N GLU A 47 12.16 -6.66 -14.39
CA GLU A 47 11.20 -6.70 -13.29
C GLU A 47 10.09 -5.65 -13.46
N GLN A 48 10.40 -4.49 -14.05
CA GLN A 48 9.41 -3.45 -14.36
C GLN A 48 8.38 -3.93 -15.38
N GLU A 49 8.75 -4.77 -16.33
CA GLU A 49 7.83 -5.36 -17.32
C GLU A 49 6.80 -6.32 -16.69
N GLN A 50 7.05 -6.80 -15.47
CA GLN A 50 6.19 -7.76 -14.77
C GLN A 50 5.19 -7.10 -13.81
N VAL A 51 5.26 -5.79 -13.63
CA VAL A 51 4.43 -5.04 -12.68
C VAL A 51 3.81 -3.82 -13.34
N GLN A 52 2.74 -3.30 -12.75
CA GLN A 52 2.18 -2.03 -13.19
C GLN A 52 2.98 -0.86 -12.57
N VAL A 53 3.80 -0.21 -13.39
CA VAL A 53 4.52 1.01 -13.02
C VAL A 53 3.62 2.23 -13.18
N LEU A 54 3.48 3.01 -12.11
CA LEU A 54 2.73 4.27 -12.09
C LEU A 54 3.63 5.48 -12.40
N GLY A 55 4.93 5.36 -12.15
CA GLY A 55 5.90 6.42 -12.41
C GLY A 55 7.32 5.99 -12.09
N TRP A 56 8.27 6.80 -12.57
CA TRP A 56 9.70 6.61 -12.36
C TRP A 56 10.24 7.73 -11.47
N SER A 57 11.10 7.38 -10.53
CA SER A 57 11.88 8.38 -9.80
C SER A 57 12.96 8.92 -10.72
N VAL A 58 13.05 10.25 -10.84
CA VAL A 58 14.14 10.91 -11.57
C VAL A 58 15.43 11.00 -10.75
N ALA A 59 15.36 10.74 -9.44
CA ALA A 59 16.46 10.89 -8.50
C ALA A 59 17.17 9.57 -8.14
N ALA A 60 16.56 8.42 -8.45
CA ALA A 60 17.07 7.09 -8.15
C ALA A 60 16.52 6.08 -9.17
N PRO A 61 17.15 4.91 -9.40
CA PRO A 61 16.63 3.86 -10.29
C PRO A 61 15.43 3.11 -9.66
N ALA A 62 14.51 3.85 -9.03
CA ALA A 62 13.35 3.32 -8.35
C ALA A 62 12.07 3.71 -9.10
N VAL A 63 11.07 2.83 -9.03
CA VAL A 63 9.76 3.00 -9.67
C VAL A 63 8.65 2.96 -8.64
N LEU A 64 7.58 3.72 -8.88
CA LEU A 64 6.32 3.54 -8.15
C LEU A 64 5.57 2.37 -8.76
N VAL A 65 5.40 1.31 -7.97
CA VAL A 65 4.68 0.10 -8.36
C VAL A 65 3.29 0.13 -7.75
N LEU A 66 2.26 -0.11 -8.57
CA LEU A 66 0.89 -0.26 -8.09
C LEU A 66 0.74 -1.56 -7.30
N VAL A 67 0.28 -1.45 -6.05
CA VAL A 67 -0.09 -2.58 -5.20
C VAL A 67 -1.58 -2.90 -5.33
N ALA A 68 -2.42 -1.87 -5.27
CA ALA A 68 -3.86 -2.03 -5.38
C ALA A 68 -4.52 -0.79 -5.96
N LYS A 69 -5.57 -1.01 -6.74
CA LYS A 69 -6.45 0.03 -7.29
C LYS A 69 -7.87 -0.24 -6.80
N VAL A 70 -8.39 0.64 -5.95
CA VAL A 70 -9.73 0.49 -5.36
C VAL A 70 -10.62 1.63 -5.82
N PRO A 71 -11.79 1.37 -6.43
CA PRO A 71 -12.73 2.44 -6.79
C PRO A 71 -13.20 3.19 -5.55
N MET A 72 -13.05 4.51 -5.51
CA MET A 72 -13.44 5.34 -4.37
C MET A 72 -14.94 5.24 -4.05
N VAL A 73 -15.76 4.94 -5.07
CA VAL A 73 -17.20 4.70 -4.90
C VAL A 73 -17.48 3.49 -4.00
N GLU A 74 -16.60 2.48 -3.99
CA GLU A 74 -16.69 1.29 -3.14
C GLU A 74 -16.04 1.49 -1.77
N VAL A 75 -15.22 2.52 -1.59
CA VAL A 75 -14.51 2.77 -0.32
C VAL A 75 -15.45 3.40 0.69
N ALA A 76 -15.56 2.76 1.86
CA ALA A 76 -16.20 3.34 3.04
C ALA A 76 -15.18 4.05 3.94
N LYS A 77 -13.98 3.47 4.11
CA LYS A 77 -12.93 4.01 4.98
C LYS A 77 -11.54 3.51 4.55
N ILE A 78 -10.53 4.36 4.70
CA ILE A 78 -9.11 4.00 4.59
C ILE A 78 -8.43 4.43 5.89
N GLU A 79 -7.70 3.52 6.52
CA GLU A 79 -6.89 3.75 7.71
C GLU A 79 -5.51 3.14 7.51
N GLY A 80 -4.49 3.65 8.19
CA GLY A 80 -3.16 3.09 8.11
C GLY A 80 -2.07 4.13 7.92
N GLY A 81 -0.94 3.65 7.42
CA GLY A 81 0.29 4.42 7.26
C GLY A 81 1.30 4.16 8.36
N GLU A 82 0.92 3.43 9.42
CA GLU A 82 1.82 2.94 10.46
C GLU A 82 2.64 1.71 10.03
N PRO A 83 3.83 1.51 10.62
CA PRO A 83 4.58 0.27 10.46
C PRO A 83 3.81 -0.96 10.95
N TRP A 84 4.01 -2.11 10.30
CA TRP A 84 3.37 -3.38 10.68
C TRP A 84 3.65 -3.84 12.12
N SER A 85 4.76 -3.42 12.71
CA SER A 85 5.13 -3.77 14.08
C SER A 85 4.31 -3.06 15.15
N SER A 86 3.54 -2.03 14.79
CA SER A 86 2.77 -1.19 15.72
C SER A 86 1.54 -1.89 16.31
N THR A 87 1.07 -2.99 15.71
CA THR A 87 -0.24 -3.60 16.04
C THR A 87 -0.19 -4.68 17.13
N ARG A 88 0.98 -5.06 17.66
CA ARG A 88 1.07 -6.17 18.63
C ARG A 88 0.84 -5.78 20.10
N ALA A 89 0.54 -4.51 20.40
CA ALA A 89 0.38 -4.02 21.76
C ALA A 89 -1.06 -4.14 22.34
N ASP A 90 -2.09 -4.35 21.52
CA ASP A 90 -3.49 -4.30 21.97
C ASP A 90 -4.20 -5.68 22.04
N ALA A 91 -3.46 -6.79 21.97
CA ALA A 91 -4.04 -8.14 21.91
C ALA A 91 -3.57 -9.08 23.03
N GLU A 92 -3.18 -8.58 24.20
CA GLU A 92 -3.13 -9.41 25.40
C GLU A 92 -4.44 -9.25 26.20
N PRO A 93 -5.32 -10.27 26.24
CA PRO A 93 -6.34 -10.32 27.28
C PRO A 93 -5.64 -10.46 28.63
N GLN A 94 -5.78 -9.45 29.49
CA GLN A 94 -5.48 -9.62 30.91
C GLN A 94 -6.44 -10.68 31.45
N GLY A 95 -5.92 -11.90 31.63
CA GLY A 95 -6.64 -12.98 32.27
C GLY A 95 -7.00 -12.58 33.70
N THR A 96 -8.29 -12.65 34.02
CA THR A 96 -8.86 -12.65 35.37
C THR A 96 -8.46 -13.89 36.16
#